data_AF-A0A3B8NYM1-F1
#
_entry.id   AF-A0A3B8NYM1-F1
#
_cell.length_a   1.000
_cell.length_b   1.000
_cell.length_c   1.000
_cell.angle_alpha   90.00
_cell.angle_beta   90.00
_cell.angle_gamma   90.00
#
_symmetry.space_group_name_H-M   'P 1'
#
loop_
_entity.id
_entity.type
_entity.pdbx_description
1 polymer ?
#
loop_
_entity_poly.entity_id
_entity_poly.type
_entity_poly.pdbx_seq_one_letter_code
_entity_poly.pdbx_strand_id
1 'polypeptide(L)'
;TGGFDADAVVLNIGTNDSSYVGELSSDPTEQQAYVDNFDRLYGEMLDAIHKANPRAVILCVLGQMGGHSLLFESIQRNVESYRTRYPDSKIAYYRMKFGEDATEATTYHPGVASHKRDAEDVVEQLRELMK
;
A
#
# COMPACT_ATOMS: atom_id res chain seq x y z
N THR A 1 -4.21 -0.17 30.82
CA THR A 1 -4.20 0.93 29.84
C THR A 1 -4.90 0.44 28.60
N GLY A 2 -6.06 1.00 28.25
CA GLY A 2 -6.84 0.53 27.10
C GLY A 2 -6.22 1.05 25.80
N GLY A 3 -5.39 0.23 25.16
CA GLY A 3 -4.89 0.49 23.80
C GLY A 3 -5.97 0.18 22.76
N PHE A 4 -5.90 0.83 21.60
CA PHE A 4 -6.69 0.45 20.43
C PHE A 4 -6.07 -0.79 19.79
N ASP A 5 -6.82 -1.89 19.72
CA ASP A 5 -6.43 -3.12 19.02
C ASP A 5 -7.24 -3.20 17.73
N ALA A 6 -6.58 -3.00 16.60
CA ALA A 6 -7.25 -2.96 15.31
C ALA A 6 -7.57 -4.38 14.80
N ASP A 7 -8.80 -4.62 14.33
CA ASP A 7 -9.12 -5.85 13.60
C ASP A 7 -8.44 -5.89 12.22
N ALA A 8 -8.26 -4.72 11.60
CA ALA A 8 -7.61 -4.56 10.31
C ALA A 8 -6.84 -3.23 10.22
N VAL A 9 -5.73 -3.26 9.48
CA VAL A 9 -4.93 -2.09 9.11
C VAL A 9 -4.88 -2.01 7.59
N VAL A 10 -5.43 -0.94 7.02
CA VAL A 10 -5.35 -0.64 5.59
C VAL A 10 -4.23 0.38 5.37
N LEU A 11 -3.18 -0.04 4.66
CA LEU A 11 -1.98 0.76 4.43
C LEU A 11 -1.98 1.28 2.99
N ASN A 12 -2.30 2.57 2.83
CA ASN A 12 -2.31 3.28 1.56
C ASN A 12 -1.20 4.34 1.52
N ILE A 13 0.04 3.90 1.30
CA ILE A 13 1.21 4.78 1.21
C ILE A 13 2.14 4.31 0.08
N GLY A 14 2.80 5.25 -0.58
CA GLY A 14 3.72 4.98 -1.69
C GLY A 14 3.44 5.79 -2.96
N THR A 15 2.33 6.52 -3.05
CA THR A 15 2.06 7.40 -4.20
C THR A 15 3.11 8.50 -4.32
N ASN A 16 3.47 9.14 -3.20
CA ASN A 16 4.50 10.20 -3.21
C ASN A 16 5.88 9.65 -3.57
N ASP A 17 6.27 8.50 -3.02
CA ASP A 17 7.51 7.81 -3.38
C ASP A 17 7.54 7.45 -4.87
N SER A 18 6.42 6.95 -5.39
CA SER A 18 6.26 6.68 -6.81
C SER A 18 6.43 7.94 -7.67
N SER A 19 5.80 9.05 -7.30
CA SER A 19 5.95 10.33 -8.00
C SER A 19 7.42 10.77 -8.00
N TYR A 20 8.08 10.69 -6.85
CA TYR A 20 9.49 11.05 -6.74
C TYR A 20 10.39 10.15 -7.60
N VAL A 21 10.16 8.84 -7.62
CA VAL A 21 10.89 7.92 -8.50
C VAL A 21 10.71 8.29 -9.98
N GLY A 22 9.52 8.73 -10.38
CA GLY A 22 9.27 9.23 -11.73
C GLY A 22 9.95 10.56 -12.06
N GLU A 23 10.31 11.36 -11.04
CA GLU A 23 11.04 12.63 -11.17
C GLU A 23 12.57 12.46 -11.10
N LEU A 24 13.06 11.33 -10.58
CA LEU A 24 14.48 11.01 -10.58
C LEU A 24 15.02 11.00 -12.02
N SER A 25 16.34 11.21 -12.14
CA SER A 25 17.00 11.20 -13.44
C SER A 25 16.68 9.90 -14.19
N SER A 26 16.80 9.91 -15.52
CA SER A 26 16.63 8.69 -16.33
C SER A 26 17.67 7.60 -16.00
N ASP A 27 18.57 7.82 -15.04
CA ASP A 27 19.51 6.82 -14.55
C ASP A 27 18.77 5.74 -13.75
N PRO A 28 18.72 4.50 -14.26
CA PRO A 28 18.06 3.39 -13.56
C PRO A 28 18.71 3.08 -12.19
N THR A 29 19.97 3.45 -11.99
CA THR A 29 20.71 3.21 -10.74
C THR A 29 20.16 4.06 -9.60
N GLU A 30 19.84 5.32 -9.86
CA GLU A 30 19.27 6.23 -8.85
C GLU A 30 17.86 5.80 -8.48
N GLN A 31 17.04 5.44 -9.48
CA GLN A 31 15.69 4.91 -9.24
C GLN A 31 15.75 3.63 -8.41
N GLN A 32 16.63 2.69 -8.76
CA GLN A 32 16.77 1.45 -8.01
C GLN A 32 17.23 1.68 -6.58
N ALA A 33 18.22 2.56 -6.35
CA ALA A 33 18.68 2.88 -5.00
C ALA A 33 17.58 3.49 -4.12
N TYR A 34 16.72 4.35 -4.69
CA TYR A 34 15.57 4.88 -3.98
C TYR A 34 14.55 3.78 -3.66
N VAL A 35 14.22 2.93 -4.65
CA VAL A 35 13.29 1.81 -4.49
C VAL A 35 13.79 0.80 -3.45
N ASP A 36 15.08 0.52 -3.39
CA ASP A 36 15.66 -0.37 -2.37
C ASP A 36 15.49 0.20 -0.96
N ASN A 37 15.64 1.52 -0.79
CA ASN A 37 15.38 2.17 0.49
C ASN A 37 13.89 2.17 0.84
N PHE A 38 13.01 2.41 -0.13
CA PHE A 38 11.57 2.27 0.05
C PHE A 38 11.20 0.84 0.47
N ASP A 39 11.75 -0.16 -0.21
CA ASP A 39 11.51 -1.59 0.04
C ASP A 39 11.84 -1.95 1.50
N ARG A 40 13.02 -1.53 1.98
CA ARG A 40 13.45 -1.72 3.37
C ARG A 40 12.51 -1.03 4.36
N LEU A 41 12.20 0.24 4.14
CA LEU A 41 11.38 1.04 5.07
C LEU A 41 9.92 0.56 5.10
N TYR A 42 9.38 0.11 3.97
CA TYR A 42 8.05 -0.46 3.89
C TYR A 42 7.99 -1.77 4.70
N GLY A 43 9.01 -2.62 4.61
CA GLY A 43 9.13 -3.82 5.44
C GLY A 43 9.20 -3.52 6.94
N GLU A 44 10.02 -2.53 7.33
CA GLU A 44 10.11 -2.06 8.73
C GLU A 44 8.77 -1.51 9.24
N MET A 45 8.02 -0.83 8.39
CA MET A 45 6.68 -0.33 8.72
C MET A 45 5.68 -1.48 8.92
N LEU A 46 5.70 -2.52 8.06
CA LEU A 46 4.88 -3.72 8.27
C LEU A 46 5.21 -4.41 9.59
N ASP A 47 6.49 -4.48 9.96
CA ASP A 47 6.92 -5.07 11.23
C ASP A 47 6.46 -4.23 12.44
N ALA A 48 6.49 -2.90 12.31
CA ALA A 48 5.96 -2.00 13.33
C ALA A 48 4.43 -2.16 13.49
N ILE A 49 3.69 -2.29 12.39
CA ILE A 49 2.25 -2.55 12.40
C ILE A 49 1.96 -3.89 13.10
N HIS A 50 2.68 -4.96 12.73
CA HIS A 50 2.52 -6.28 13.34
C HIS A 50 2.80 -6.27 14.83
N LYS A 51 3.89 -5.62 15.25
CA LYS A 51 4.25 -5.52 16.68
C LYS A 51 3.17 -4.80 17.49
N ALA A 52 2.54 -3.78 16.91
CA ALA A 52 1.48 -3.01 17.57
C ALA A 52 0.12 -3.73 17.55
N ASN A 53 -0.19 -4.45 16.46
CA ASN A 53 -1.46 -5.13 16.24
C ASN A 53 -1.21 -6.56 15.71
N PRO A 54 -0.72 -7.49 16.55
CA PRO A 54 -0.24 -8.80 16.08
C PRO A 54 -1.33 -9.69 15.48
N ARG A 55 -2.60 -9.38 15.75
CA ARG A 55 -3.77 -10.11 15.24
C ARG A 55 -4.47 -9.40 14.08
N ALA A 56 -4.07 -8.18 13.74
CA ALA A 56 -4.73 -7.42 12.69
C ALA A 56 -4.51 -8.08 11.33
N VAL A 57 -5.56 -8.05 10.50
CA VAL A 57 -5.40 -8.22 9.06
C VAL A 57 -4.70 -6.99 8.50
N ILE A 58 -3.72 -7.17 7.62
CA ILE A 58 -3.06 -6.05 6.93
C ILE A 58 -3.43 -6.06 5.45
N LEU A 59 -3.99 -4.96 4.96
CA LEU A 59 -4.27 -4.78 3.55
C LEU A 59 -3.42 -3.62 3.02
N CYS A 60 -2.38 -3.94 2.26
CA CYS A 60 -1.60 -2.95 1.53
C CYS A 60 -2.37 -2.56 0.26
N VAL A 61 -2.51 -1.26 -0.01
CA VAL A 61 -3.18 -0.76 -1.21
C VAL A 61 -2.36 0.36 -1.85
N LEU A 62 -2.35 0.40 -3.18
CA LEU A 62 -1.75 1.49 -3.96
C LEU A 62 -2.38 1.53 -5.35
N GLY A 63 -2.48 2.72 -5.97
CA GLY A 63 -2.81 2.83 -7.40
C GLY A 63 -3.90 3.85 -7.75
N GLN A 64 -4.61 4.39 -6.75
CA GLN A 64 -5.72 5.33 -6.98
C GLN A 64 -5.30 6.63 -7.68
N MET A 65 -4.06 7.06 -7.47
CA MET A 65 -3.42 8.18 -8.17
C MET A 65 -2.37 7.72 -9.19
N GLY A 66 -2.45 6.44 -9.60
CA GLY A 66 -1.41 5.78 -10.38
C GLY A 66 -0.27 5.26 -9.51
N GLY A 67 0.83 4.87 -10.16
CA GLY A 67 2.02 4.43 -9.48
C GLY A 67 3.09 3.93 -10.47
N HIS A 68 4.35 4.11 -10.11
CA HIS A 68 5.51 3.61 -10.81
C HIS A 68 5.62 2.11 -10.56
N SER A 69 5.91 1.33 -11.61
CA SER A 69 5.87 -0.15 -11.56
C SER A 69 6.74 -0.74 -10.46
N LEU A 70 7.93 -0.17 -10.27
CA LEU A 70 8.89 -0.60 -9.24
C LEU A 70 8.31 -0.57 -7.81
N LEU A 71 7.39 0.36 -7.51
CA LEU A 71 6.77 0.47 -6.19
C LEU A 71 5.68 -0.59 -6.02
N PHE A 72 4.89 -0.87 -7.06
CA PHE A 72 3.93 -1.98 -7.02
C PHE A 72 4.62 -3.32 -6.77
N GLU A 73 5.76 -3.56 -7.44
CA GLU A 73 6.55 -4.76 -7.25
C GLU A 73 7.20 -4.82 -5.86
N SER A 74 7.72 -3.69 -5.36
CA SER A 74 8.30 -3.61 -4.01
C SER A 74 7.29 -3.92 -2.91
N ILE A 75 6.07 -3.37 -3.00
CA ILE A 75 5.00 -3.66 -2.04
C ILE A 75 4.62 -5.14 -2.09
N GLN A 76 4.49 -5.72 -3.30
CA GLN A 76 4.19 -7.14 -3.44
C GLN A 76 5.27 -8.03 -2.81
N ARG A 77 6.56 -7.75 -3.07
CA ARG A 77 7.68 -8.47 -2.46
C ARG A 77 7.67 -8.36 -0.93
N ASN A 78 7.37 -7.18 -0.40
CA ASN A 78 7.25 -6.97 1.04
C ASN A 78 6.12 -7.80 1.66
N VAL A 79 4.96 -7.89 0.99
CA VAL A 79 3.86 -8.75 1.43
C VAL A 79 4.25 -10.24 1.41
N GLU A 80 4.95 -10.71 0.37
CA GLU A 80 5.44 -12.08 0.28
C GLU A 80 6.48 -12.40 1.37
N SER A 81 7.44 -11.49 1.60
CA SER A 81 8.43 -11.59 2.66
C SER A 81 7.77 -11.61 4.04
N TYR A 82 6.78 -10.75 4.26
CA TYR A 82 6.03 -10.69 5.52
C TYR A 82 5.29 -12.01 5.80
N ARG A 83 4.59 -12.59 4.80
CA ARG A 83 3.94 -13.91 4.95
C ARG A 83 4.94 -15.01 5.31
N THR A 84 6.15 -14.95 4.76
CA THR A 84 7.23 -15.90 5.07
C THR A 84 7.70 -15.76 6.53
N ARG A 85 7.81 -14.52 7.04
CA ARG A 85 8.28 -14.23 8.41
C ARG A 85 7.19 -14.44 9.45
N TYR A 86 5.93 -14.27 9.09
CA TYR A 86 4.75 -14.43 9.94
C TYR A 86 3.71 -15.36 9.30
N PRO A 87 3.93 -16.69 9.32
CA PRO A 87 3.09 -17.65 8.58
C PRO A 87 1.60 -17.63 8.94
N ASP A 88 1.26 -17.30 10.19
CA ASP A 88 -0.12 -17.24 10.68
C ASP A 88 -0.81 -15.88 10.46
N SER A 89 -0.07 -14.91 9.92
CA SER A 89 -0.59 -13.57 9.67
C SER A 89 -1.48 -13.53 8.42
N LYS A 90 -2.48 -12.65 8.44
CA LYS A 90 -3.33 -12.39 7.28
C LYS A 90 -2.95 -11.05 6.67
N ILE A 91 -2.25 -11.09 5.54
CA ILE A 91 -1.86 -9.91 4.78
C ILE A 91 -2.18 -10.09 3.31
N ALA A 92 -2.52 -9.02 2.60
CA ALA A 92 -2.51 -8.99 1.14
C ALA A 92 -2.11 -7.62 0.58
N TYR A 93 -1.84 -7.62 -0.72
CA TYR A 93 -1.67 -6.42 -1.52
C TYR A 93 -2.81 -6.35 -2.55
N TYR A 94 -3.46 -5.19 -2.65
CA TYR A 94 -4.46 -4.90 -3.67
C TYR A 94 -4.05 -3.65 -4.46
N ARG A 95 -3.87 -3.81 -5.77
CA ARG A 95 -3.61 -2.68 -6.67
C ARG A 95 -4.93 -2.01 -7.04
N MET A 96 -5.14 -0.81 -6.52
CA MET A 96 -6.32 0.00 -6.80
C MET A 96 -6.34 0.48 -8.26
N LYS A 97 -7.54 0.68 -8.79
CA LYS A 97 -7.76 1.26 -10.11
C LYS A 97 -7.43 2.76 -10.07
N PHE A 98 -6.94 3.29 -11.18
CA PHE A 98 -6.73 4.73 -11.33
C PHE A 98 -8.05 5.50 -11.14
N GLY A 99 -7.99 6.65 -10.49
CA GLY A 99 -9.13 7.53 -10.31
C GLY A 99 -9.41 8.35 -11.57
N GLU A 100 -10.42 7.95 -12.34
CA GLU A 100 -10.77 8.61 -13.62
C GLU A 100 -11.47 9.97 -13.42
N ASP A 101 -12.04 10.20 -12.23
CA ASP A 101 -12.70 11.45 -11.83
C ASP A 101 -11.72 12.50 -11.26
N ALA A 102 -10.40 12.31 -11.43
CA ALA A 102 -9.39 13.22 -10.89
C ALA A 102 -9.48 14.66 -11.43
N THR A 103 -10.13 14.85 -12.59
CA THR A 103 -10.39 16.17 -13.17
C THR A 103 -11.54 16.92 -12.48
N GLU A 104 -12.34 16.23 -11.67
CA GLU A 104 -13.47 16.79 -10.91
C GLU A 104 -13.07 17.20 -9.49
N ALA A 105 -11.80 16.97 -9.10
CA ALA A 105 -11.25 17.22 -7.79
C ALA A 105 -9.99 18.10 -7.86
N THR A 106 -9.44 18.46 -6.70
CA THR A 106 -8.29 19.36 -6.62
C THR A 106 -6.97 18.64 -6.89
N THR A 107 -6.04 19.31 -7.58
CA THR A 107 -4.65 18.85 -7.75
C THR A 107 -4.50 17.40 -8.24
N TYR A 108 -5.41 16.97 -9.14
CA TYR A 108 -5.46 15.61 -9.69
C TYR A 108 -5.62 14.51 -8.64
N HIS A 109 -6.14 14.85 -7.46
CA HIS A 109 -6.54 13.85 -6.47
C HIS A 109 -7.84 13.16 -6.92
N PRO A 110 -8.09 11.93 -6.46
CA PRO A 110 -9.30 11.21 -6.79
C PRO A 110 -10.55 11.94 -6.27
N GLY A 111 -11.62 11.91 -7.06
CA GLY A 111 -12.91 12.46 -6.67
C GLY A 111 -13.74 11.49 -5.84
N VAL A 112 -14.98 11.91 -5.55
CA VAL A 112 -15.93 11.14 -4.73
C VAL A 112 -16.28 9.80 -5.37
N ALA A 113 -16.37 9.72 -6.70
CA ALA A 113 -16.74 8.48 -7.38
C ALA A 113 -15.62 7.43 -7.24
N SER A 114 -14.36 7.83 -7.42
CA SER A 114 -13.22 6.95 -7.17
C SER A 114 -13.16 6.50 -5.71
N HIS A 115 -13.30 7.41 -4.76
CA HIS A 115 -13.31 7.04 -3.33
C HIS A 115 -14.41 6.03 -2.98
N LYS A 116 -15.61 6.15 -3.56
CA LYS A 116 -16.70 5.19 -3.35
C LYS A 116 -16.35 3.80 -3.88
N ARG A 117 -15.85 3.73 -5.12
CA ARG A 117 -15.41 2.48 -5.74
C ARG A 117 -14.29 1.82 -4.93
N ASP A 118 -13.27 2.59 -4.55
CA ASP A 118 -12.13 2.03 -3.82
C ASP A 118 -12.54 1.59 -2.40
N ALA A 119 -13.54 2.22 -1.79
CA ALA A 119 -14.14 1.74 -0.55
C ALA A 119 -14.86 0.40 -0.74
N GLU A 120 -15.60 0.21 -1.84
CA GLU A 120 -16.22 -1.08 -2.18
C GLU A 120 -15.17 -2.17 -2.39
N ASP A 121 -14.12 -1.88 -3.16
CA ASP A 121 -13.00 -2.79 -3.42
C ASP A 121 -12.29 -3.17 -2.10
N VAL A 122 -11.96 -2.20 -1.24
CA VAL A 122 -11.33 -2.45 0.07
C VAL A 122 -12.22 -3.29 0.98
N VAL A 123 -13.53 -3.03 1.03
CA VAL A 123 -14.47 -3.81 1.82
C VAL A 123 -14.52 -5.27 1.34
N GLU A 124 -14.51 -5.51 0.03
CA GLU A 124 -14.45 -6.85 -0.53
C GLU A 124 -13.16 -7.59 -0.14
N GLN A 125 -12.00 -6.95 -0.30
CA GLN A 125 -10.72 -7.53 0.06
C GLN A 125 -10.62 -7.85 1.57
N LEU A 126 -11.07 -6.94 2.42
CA LEU A 126 -11.08 -7.17 3.87
C LEU A 126 -12.01 -8.32 4.25
N ARG A 127 -13.20 -8.41 3.65
CA ARG A 127 -14.12 -9.54 3.89
C ARG A 127 -13.50 -10.87 3.49
N GLU A 128 -12.76 -10.92 2.39
CA GLU A 128 -12.07 -12.15 1.98
C GLU A 128 -10.97 -12.53 2.97
N LEU A 129 -10.14 -11.58 3.39
CA LEU A 129 -9.06 -11.84 4.33
C LEU A 129 -9.54 -12.18 5.74
N MET A 130 -10.68 -11.66 6.17
CA MET A 130 -11.18 -11.85 7.53
C MET A 130 -11.99 -13.13 7.73
N LYS A 131 -12.29 -13.87 6.66
CA LYS A 131 -12.84 -15.24 6.76
C LYS A 131 -11.89 -16.16 7.52
#